data_AF-A0A358N6W8-F1
#
_entry.id   AF-A0A358N6W8-F1
#
_cell.length_a   1.000
_cell.length_b   1.000
_cell.length_c   1.000
_cell.angle_alpha   90.00
_cell.angle_beta   90.00
_cell.angle_gamma   90.00
#
_symmetry.space_group_name_H-M   'P 1'
#
loop_
_entity.id
_entity.type
_entity.pdbx_description
1 polymer ?
#
loop_
_entity_poly.entity_id
_entity_poly.type
_entity_poly.pdbx_seq_one_letter_code
_entity_poly.pdbx_strand_id
1 'polypeptide(L)'
;IPLSDELNDAKGLRLTSGDVYQYLLDEPHQQYDLIVIDVDHSPADQLGSDEHVFYTEAGLKSAKKHLADGGILAVWSYAESTRFSAALELTFNQTHVEPVRTFNPMVQAEQTDWLFFGVN
;
A
#
# COMPACT_ATOMS: atom_id res chain seq x y z
N ILE A 1 19.75 -10.80 1.62
CA ILE A 1 20.85 -10.04 0.97
C ILE A 1 20.41 -8.59 0.98
N PRO A 2 21.15 -7.64 1.58
CA PRO A 2 20.79 -6.23 1.45
C PRO A 2 21.08 -5.80 0.01
N LEU A 3 20.05 -5.42 -0.74
CA LEU A 3 20.14 -4.96 -2.14
C LEU A 3 20.26 -3.42 -2.24
N SER A 4 20.57 -2.74 -1.13
CA SER A 4 20.46 -1.28 -1.02
C SER A 4 21.31 -0.55 -2.04
N ASP A 5 22.58 -0.93 -2.20
CA ASP A 5 23.50 -0.23 -3.10
C ASP A 5 23.10 -0.45 -4.57
N GLU A 6 22.69 -1.67 -4.91
CA GLU A 6 22.23 -2.04 -6.26
C GLU A 6 20.92 -1.33 -6.64
N LEU A 7 19.99 -1.18 -5.68
CA LEU A 7 18.74 -0.43 -5.88
C LEU A 7 19.03 1.06 -6.03
N ASN A 8 19.93 1.62 -5.21
CA ASN A 8 20.30 3.03 -5.27
C ASN A 8 21.00 3.41 -6.58
N ASP A 9 21.78 2.50 -7.16
CA ASP A 9 22.48 2.71 -8.45
C ASP A 9 21.62 2.35 -9.68
N ALA A 10 20.40 1.86 -9.48
CA ALA A 10 19.52 1.47 -10.58
C ALA A 10 19.16 2.67 -11.46
N LYS A 11 19.48 2.59 -12.76
CA LYS A 11 19.21 3.67 -13.73
C LYS A 11 17.73 4.08 -13.84
N GLY A 12 16.82 3.18 -13.47
CA GLY A 12 15.38 3.42 -13.45
C GLY A 12 14.85 3.96 -12.13
N LEU A 13 15.68 4.12 -11.09
CA LEU A 13 15.26 4.63 -9.80
C LEU A 13 15.05 6.15 -9.88
N ARG A 14 13.89 6.60 -9.40
CA ARG A 14 13.60 8.01 -9.17
C ARG A 14 13.12 8.18 -7.73
N LEU A 15 13.88 8.95 -6.95
CA LEU A 15 13.49 9.34 -5.60
C LEU A 15 12.71 10.65 -5.64
N THR A 16 11.54 10.66 -5.02
CA THR A 16 10.70 11.85 -4.89
C THR A 16 10.35 12.03 -3.42
N SER A 17 10.73 13.16 -2.85
CA SER A 17 10.33 13.52 -1.48
C SER A 17 8.90 14.06 -1.49
N GLY A 18 8.03 13.51 -0.66
CA GLY A 18 6.64 13.96 -0.55
C GLY A 18 5.77 13.05 0.30
N ASP A 19 4.50 13.41 0.41
CA ASP A 19 3.47 12.56 0.99
C ASP A 19 2.89 11.65 -0.09
N VAL A 20 3.10 10.35 0.06
CA VAL A 20 2.64 9.33 -0.91
C VAL A 20 1.11 9.25 -0.98
N TYR A 21 0.41 9.47 0.15
CA TYR A 21 -1.04 9.45 0.16
C TYR A 21 -1.60 10.68 -0.55
N GLN A 22 -1.04 11.87 -0.29
CA GLN A 22 -1.45 13.06 -1.03
C GLN A 22 -1.20 12.88 -2.53
N TYR A 23 -0.05 12.32 -2.92
CA TYR A 23 0.26 12.03 -4.32
C TYR A 23 -0.78 11.13 -4.99
N LEU A 24 -1.25 10.08 -4.29
CA LEU A 24 -2.26 9.15 -4.81
C LEU A 24 -3.70 9.69 -4.75
N LEU A 25 -3.94 10.76 -3.97
CA LEU A 25 -5.22 11.46 -3.93
C LEU A 25 -5.35 12.50 -5.04
N ASP A 26 -4.23 13.04 -5.51
CA ASP A 26 -4.15 13.98 -6.63
C ASP A 26 -4.37 13.29 -8.00
N GLU A 27 -4.62 14.08 -9.04
CA GLU A 27 -4.77 13.56 -10.40
C GLU A 27 -3.45 12.98 -10.94
N PRO A 28 -3.47 11.82 -11.62
CA PRO A 28 -2.26 11.15 -12.07
C PRO A 28 -1.58 11.94 -13.18
N HIS A 29 -0.26 12.08 -13.06
CA HIS A 29 0.59 12.55 -14.17
C HIS A 29 1.12 11.40 -15.04
N GLN A 30 1.08 10.18 -14.52
CA GLN A 30 1.42 8.94 -15.21
C GLN A 30 0.71 7.76 -14.54
N GLN A 31 0.62 6.65 -15.27
CA GLN A 31 0.10 5.39 -14.75
C GLN A 31 1.22 4.39 -14.48
N TYR A 32 0.97 3.49 -13.53
CA TYR A 32 1.89 2.45 -13.08
C TYR A 32 1.27 1.07 -13.24
N ASP A 33 2.09 0.07 -13.57
CA ASP A 33 1.67 -1.33 -13.58
C ASP A 33 1.58 -1.90 -12.15
N LEU A 34 2.37 -1.37 -11.22
CA LEU A 34 2.42 -1.79 -9.83
C LEU A 34 2.68 -0.59 -8.92
N ILE A 35 1.85 -0.44 -7.89
CA ILE A 35 2.05 0.48 -6.77
C ILE A 35 2.15 -0.36 -5.51
N VAL A 36 3.26 -0.23 -4.77
CA VAL A 36 3.48 -0.90 -3.49
C VAL A 36 3.59 0.17 -2.40
N ILE A 37 2.76 0.05 -1.37
CA ILE A 37 2.74 0.95 -0.21
C ILE A 37 3.28 0.19 0.99
N ASP A 38 4.42 0.66 1.49
CA ASP A 38 5.12 0.13 2.64
C ASP A 38 5.40 1.28 3.61
N VAL A 39 4.39 1.65 4.39
CA VAL A 39 4.46 2.73 5.39
C VAL A 39 4.09 2.11 6.73
N ASP A 40 4.91 2.38 7.76
CA ASP A 40 4.89 1.74 9.08
C ASP A 40 3.63 2.04 9.93
N HIS A 41 2.45 1.64 9.47
CA HIS A 41 1.20 1.72 10.23
C HIS A 41 0.12 0.77 9.71
N SER A 42 -1.05 0.77 10.35
CA SER A 42 -2.22 0.02 9.87
C SER A 42 -3.31 0.98 9.40
N PRO A 43 -4.25 0.53 8.54
CA PRO A 43 -5.39 1.36 8.14
C PRO A 43 -6.20 1.92 9.33
N ALA A 44 -6.17 1.26 10.48
CA ALA A 44 -6.95 1.63 11.67
C ALA A 44 -6.16 2.39 12.75
N ASP A 45 -4.83 2.42 12.65
CA ASP A 45 -3.95 3.10 13.60
C ASP A 45 -2.84 3.78 12.82
N GLN A 46 -3.11 5.04 12.48
CA GLN A 46 -2.36 5.83 11.51
C GLN A 46 -1.46 6.85 12.22
N LEU A 47 -0.41 7.30 11.54
CA LEU A 47 0.50 8.32 12.06
C LEU A 47 -0.16 9.71 12.00
N GLY A 48 -0.78 10.14 13.10
CA GLY A 48 -1.45 11.44 13.20
C GLY A 48 -2.83 11.34 13.85
N SER A 49 -3.54 12.47 13.96
CA SER A 49 -4.88 12.51 14.55
C SER A 49 -6.03 12.29 13.55
N ASP A 50 -5.72 12.27 12.25
CA ASP A 50 -6.73 12.38 11.19
C ASP A 50 -6.86 11.06 10.45
N GLU A 51 -8.10 10.59 10.24
CA GLU A 51 -8.36 9.43 9.37
C GLU A 51 -7.90 9.76 7.93
N HIS A 52 -6.85 9.11 7.46
CA HIS A 52 -6.35 9.18 6.10
C HIS A 52 -7.41 8.67 5.13
N VAL A 53 -7.92 9.59 4.33
CA VAL A 53 -8.96 9.32 3.33
C VAL A 53 -8.53 8.25 2.32
N PHE A 54 -7.22 8.01 2.16
CA PHE A 54 -6.65 6.94 1.33
C PHE A 54 -7.26 5.57 1.64
N TYR A 55 -7.45 5.22 2.92
CA TYR A 55 -7.97 3.92 3.34
C TYR A 55 -9.49 3.77 3.16
N THR A 56 -10.15 4.73 2.51
CA THR A 56 -11.58 4.71 2.20
C THR A 56 -11.82 4.39 0.73
N GLU A 57 -13.05 4.03 0.37
CA GLU A 57 -13.44 3.82 -1.04
C GLU A 57 -13.12 5.06 -1.90
N ALA A 58 -13.31 6.27 -1.37
CA ALA A 58 -13.04 7.51 -2.10
C ALA A 58 -11.55 7.68 -2.39
N GLY A 59 -10.69 7.41 -1.39
CA GLY A 59 -9.24 7.47 -1.55
C GLY A 59 -8.72 6.40 -2.50
N LEU A 60 -9.23 5.17 -2.39
CA LEU A 60 -8.87 4.08 -3.29
C LEU A 60 -9.31 4.36 -4.74
N LYS A 61 -10.46 5.01 -4.97
CA LYS A 61 -10.87 5.44 -6.30
C LYS A 61 -9.92 6.46 -6.91
N SER A 62 -9.37 7.38 -6.11
CA SER A 62 -8.30 8.27 -6.59
C SER A 62 -7.02 7.50 -6.89
N ALA A 63 -6.57 6.64 -5.97
CA ALA A 63 -5.37 5.84 -6.17
C ALA A 63 -5.46 4.92 -7.40
N LYS A 64 -6.64 4.34 -7.66
CA LYS A 64 -6.90 3.49 -8.84
C LYS A 64 -6.64 4.22 -10.16
N LYS A 65 -6.82 5.54 -10.24
CA LYS A 65 -6.51 6.33 -11.45
C LYS A 65 -5.02 6.32 -11.82
N HIS A 66 -4.15 6.11 -10.84
CA HIS A 66 -2.69 6.01 -11.04
C HIS A 66 -2.27 4.63 -11.58
N LEU A 67 -3.18 3.66 -11.70
CA LEU A 67 -2.86 2.34 -12.26
C LEU A 67 -3.19 2.27 -13.75
N ALA A 68 -2.33 1.58 -14.50
CA ALA A 68 -2.64 1.14 -15.86
C ALA A 68 -3.73 0.04 -15.82
N ASP A 69 -4.35 -0.26 -16.97
CA ASP A 69 -5.31 -1.36 -17.07
C ASP A 69 -4.68 -2.69 -16.63
N GLY A 70 -5.30 -3.38 -15.66
CA GLY A 70 -4.74 -4.58 -15.05
C GLY A 70 -3.59 -4.34 -14.05
N GLY A 71 -3.26 -3.09 -13.76
CA GLY A 71 -2.27 -2.72 -12.75
C GLY A 71 -2.70 -3.08 -11.33
N ILE A 72 -1.75 -3.19 -10.42
CA ILE A 72 -1.96 -3.69 -9.05
C ILE A 72 -1.60 -2.63 -8.02
N LEU A 73 -2.50 -2.40 -7.06
CA LEU A 73 -2.17 -1.76 -5.79
C LEU A 73 -1.92 -2.84 -4.74
N ALA A 74 -0.77 -2.80 -4.08
CA ALA A 74 -0.42 -3.65 -2.94
C ALA A 74 -0.11 -2.76 -1.73
N VAL A 75 -0.75 -3.01 -0.59
CA VAL A 75 -0.57 -2.23 0.64
C VAL A 75 -0.20 -3.17 1.78
N TRP A 76 0.93 -2.89 2.42
CA TRP A 76 1.34 -3.55 3.67
C TRP A 76 0.66 -2.89 4.88
N SER A 77 0.41 -3.69 5.91
CA SER A 77 -0.11 -3.26 7.21
C SER A 77 0.34 -4.24 8.27
N TYR A 78 0.71 -3.74 9.45
CA TYR A 78 1.01 -4.62 10.60
C TYR A 78 -0.25 -5.28 11.21
N ALA A 79 -1.46 -4.88 10.80
CA ALA A 79 -2.73 -5.41 11.30
C ALA A 79 -3.79 -5.61 10.21
N GLU A 80 -4.72 -6.54 10.43
CA GLU A 80 -5.86 -6.77 9.54
C GLU A 80 -6.84 -5.59 9.59
N SER A 81 -7.59 -5.36 8.51
CA SER A 81 -8.64 -4.34 8.47
C SER A 81 -9.80 -4.77 7.58
N THR A 82 -10.90 -5.19 8.20
CA THR A 82 -12.15 -5.54 7.50
C THR A 82 -12.74 -4.34 6.76
N ARG A 83 -12.64 -3.13 7.33
CA ARG A 83 -13.09 -1.89 6.68
C ARG A 83 -12.30 -1.60 5.40
N PHE A 84 -10.98 -1.83 5.43
CA PHE A 84 -10.13 -1.61 4.26
C PHE A 84 -10.36 -2.67 3.19
N SER A 85 -10.51 -3.95 3.56
CA SER A 85 -10.90 -5.02 2.63
C SER A 85 -12.21 -4.69 1.90
N ALA A 86 -13.22 -4.23 2.62
CA ALA A 86 -14.49 -3.82 2.01
C ALA A 86 -14.34 -2.65 1.04
N ALA A 87 -13.50 -1.66 1.38
CA ALA A 87 -13.21 -0.53 0.49
C ALA A 87 -12.50 -0.97 -0.81
N LEU A 88 -11.60 -1.95 -0.73
CA LEU A 88 -10.94 -2.54 -1.89
C LEU A 88 -11.95 -3.25 -2.79
N GLU A 89 -12.83 -4.07 -2.21
CA GLU A 89 -13.86 -4.83 -2.96
C GLU A 89 -14.83 -3.92 -3.70
N LEU A 90 -15.13 -2.73 -3.15
CA LEU A 90 -15.98 -1.73 -3.80
C LEU A 90 -15.28 -0.98 -4.94
N THR A 91 -13.95 -1.07 -5.03
CA THR A 91 -13.14 -0.21 -5.92
C THR A 91 -12.44 -0.99 -7.04
N PHE A 92 -11.93 -2.18 -6.75
CA PHE A 92 -11.10 -2.97 -7.67
C PHE A 92 -11.86 -4.15 -8.28
N ASN A 93 -11.43 -4.61 -9.46
CA ASN A 93 -12.07 -5.72 -10.15
C ASN A 93 -11.85 -7.06 -9.43
N GLN A 94 -10.68 -7.19 -8.80
CA GLN A 94 -10.30 -8.35 -7.99
C GLN A 94 -9.53 -7.86 -6.77
N THR A 95 -9.76 -8.52 -5.64
CA THR A 95 -9.05 -8.24 -4.39
C THR A 95 -8.50 -9.52 -3.78
N HIS A 96 -7.40 -9.40 -3.05
CA HIS A 96 -6.81 -10.49 -2.27
C HIS A 96 -6.23 -9.92 -0.98
N VAL A 97 -6.31 -10.69 0.10
CA VAL A 97 -5.70 -10.33 1.38
C VAL A 97 -4.86 -11.51 1.84
N GLU A 98 -3.56 -11.28 1.99
CA GLU A 98 -2.58 -12.31 2.35
C GLU A 98 -2.04 -12.06 3.76
N PRO A 99 -2.24 -12.98 4.72
CA PRO A 99 -1.58 -12.92 6.01
C PRO A 99 -0.12 -13.41 5.91
N VAL A 100 0.83 -12.59 6.30
CA VAL A 100 2.26 -12.90 6.32
C VAL A 100 2.69 -13.12 7.76
N ARG A 101 2.88 -14.39 8.13
CA ARG A 101 3.28 -14.78 9.49
C ARG A 101 4.80 -14.84 9.61
N THR A 102 5.34 -14.17 10.61
CA THR A 102 6.78 -14.18 10.90
C THR A 102 7.02 -14.30 12.40
N PHE A 103 8.08 -15.02 12.78
CA PHE A 103 8.57 -14.98 14.16
C PHE A 103 9.42 -13.72 14.35
N ASN A 104 9.04 -12.87 15.30
CA ASN A 104 9.80 -11.68 15.66
C ASN A 104 10.73 -12.01 16.85
N PRO A 105 12.05 -12.18 16.64
CA PRO A 105 12.97 -12.57 17.70
C PRO A 105 13.16 -11.49 18.75
N MET A 106 12.86 -10.22 18.44
CA MET A 106 13.03 -9.10 19.37
C MET A 106 11.99 -9.11 20.49
N VAL A 107 10.78 -9.58 20.20
CA VAL A 107 9.67 -9.70 21.18
C VAL A 107 9.30 -11.15 21.49
N GLN A 108 10.03 -12.11 20.92
CA GLN A 108 9.84 -13.55 21.11
C GLN A 108 8.39 -14.01 20.83
N ALA A 109 7.77 -13.45 19.79
CA ALA A 109 6.39 -13.74 19.45
C ALA A 109 6.21 -13.92 17.94
N GLU A 110 5.21 -14.72 17.57
CA GLU A 110 4.68 -14.73 16.20
C GLU A 110 3.90 -13.43 15.98
N GLN A 111 4.16 -12.78 14.85
CA GLN A 111 3.40 -11.62 14.37
C GLN A 111 2.82 -11.93 13.00
N THR A 112 1.71 -11.29 12.66
CA THR A 112 1.07 -11.41 11.35
C THR A 112 0.92 -10.02 10.77
N ASP A 113 1.68 -9.76 9.72
CA ASP A 113 1.45 -8.62 8.84
C ASP A 113 0.45 -9.01 7.76
N TRP A 114 -0.12 -8.01 7.09
CA TRP A 114 -1.19 -8.20 6.12
C TRP A 114 -0.86 -7.45 4.84
N LEU A 115 -0.93 -8.15 3.73
CA LEU A 115 -0.83 -7.56 2.40
C LEU A 115 -2.22 -7.51 1.77
N PHE A 116 -2.65 -6.32 1.42
CA PHE A 116 -3.92 -6.08 0.73
C PHE A 116 -3.65 -5.77 -0.74
N PHE A 117 -4.35 -6.46 -1.63
CA PHE A 117 -4.19 -6.32 -3.07
C PHE A 117 -5.49 -5.89 -3.74
N GLY A 118 -5.39 -4.98 -4.72
CA GLY A 118 -6.46 -4.61 -5.63
C GLY A 118 -5.97 -4.58 -7.07
N VAL A 119 -6.65 -5.28 -7.98
CA VAL A 119 -6.35 -5.32 -9.42
C VAL A 119 -7.32 -4.39 -10.17
N ASN A 120 -6.77 -3.45 -10.95
CA ASN A 120 -7.52 -2.38 -11.63
C ASN A 120 -8.59 -2.90 -12.58
#